data_AF-A0A9P1ELT3-F1
#
_entry.id   AF-A0A9P1ELT3-F1
#
_cell.length_a   1.000
_cell.length_b   1.000
_cell.length_c   1.000
_cell.angle_alpha   90.00
_cell.angle_beta   90.00
_cell.angle_gamma   90.00
#
_symmetry.space_group_name_H-M   'P 1'
#
loop_
_entity.id
_entity.type
_entity.pdbx_description
1 polymer ?
#
loop_
_entity_poly.entity_id
_entity_poly.type
_entity_poly.pdbx_seq_one_letter_code
_entity_poly.pdbx_strand_id
1 'polypeptide(L)'
;MKKIQPDRRRFNLQEQGDLENPLAKTLATPSNNPLIPDGLIMLNPSQFPEKLDGSNYLVWRDQVLDLLFESDLSQYIEEETTLPPESDATGRLRWNRQDRLLRHTLVSSLSSACKPLIGSARTYADVWKTLERLYGTRSPSAIRNLKDQFRHMRRGDQPVGEYLHKLRTLADELTLTG
;
A
#
# COMPACT_ATOMS: atom_id res chain seq x y z
N MET A 1 -52.04 -7.35 -62.19
CA MET A 1 -51.67 -8.26 -61.07
C MET A 1 -50.31 -7.86 -60.52
N LYS A 2 -50.07 -8.05 -59.21
CA LYS A 2 -48.76 -7.88 -58.49
C LYS A 2 -48.25 -6.42 -58.49
N LYS A 3 -48.34 -5.73 -57.33
CA LYS A 3 -47.28 -5.49 -56.31
C LYS A 3 -46.25 -4.41 -56.74
N ILE A 4 -46.08 -3.25 -56.07
CA ILE A 4 -45.75 -2.97 -54.64
C ILE A 4 -44.36 -3.55 -54.30
N GLN A 5 -43.31 -2.82 -53.95
CA GLN A 5 -43.10 -1.37 -53.64
C GLN A 5 -41.69 -0.93 -54.19
N PRO A 6 -41.28 0.35 -54.12
CA PRO A 6 -40.00 0.80 -54.68
C PRO A 6 -38.79 0.47 -53.79
N ASP A 7 -37.60 0.57 -54.39
CA ASP A 7 -36.32 0.21 -53.79
C ASP A 7 -35.94 1.09 -52.57
N ARG A 8 -35.65 0.43 -51.43
CA ARG A 8 -35.16 1.07 -50.21
C ARG A 8 -33.64 1.01 -50.16
N ARG A 9 -32.95 2.08 -50.60
CA ARG A 9 -31.70 2.62 -50.00
C ARG A 9 -31.16 3.85 -50.75
N ARG A 10 -31.61 5.04 -50.37
CA ARG A 10 -30.85 6.31 -50.46
C ARG A 10 -31.48 7.39 -49.57
N PHE A 11 -30.68 8.40 -49.27
CA PHE A 11 -30.93 9.53 -48.35
C PHE A 11 -30.83 9.21 -46.85
N ASN A 12 -30.23 10.18 -46.14
CA ASN A 12 -29.79 10.08 -44.76
C ASN A 12 -30.96 10.25 -43.79
N LEU A 13 -30.90 9.57 -42.65
CA LEU A 13 -31.42 10.14 -41.39
C LEU A 13 -30.24 10.53 -40.52
N GLN A 14 -30.28 11.77 -40.03
CA GLN A 14 -29.55 12.22 -38.86
C GLN A 14 -30.47 11.93 -37.66
N GLU A 15 -30.13 10.95 -36.83
CA GLU A 15 -30.66 10.87 -35.46
C GLU A 15 -29.50 10.78 -34.47
N GLN A 16 -29.67 11.44 -33.32
CA GLN A 16 -28.66 11.59 -32.29
C GLN A 16 -28.93 10.65 -31.13
N GLY A 17 -27.86 10.24 -30.45
CA GLY A 17 -27.91 9.57 -29.17
C GLY A 17 -27.72 8.05 -29.26
N ASP A 18 -26.55 7.58 -28.86
CA ASP A 18 -26.46 7.09 -27.49
C ASP A 18 -25.05 7.27 -26.93
N LEU A 19 -25.00 7.53 -25.63
CA LEU A 19 -23.84 8.04 -24.88
C LEU A 19 -22.52 7.28 -25.11
N GLU A 20 -21.45 7.98 -25.52
CA GLU A 20 -20.10 7.56 -25.15
C GLU A 20 -20.00 7.57 -23.63
N ASN A 21 -19.98 6.40 -23.00
CA ASN A 21 -19.96 6.25 -21.55
C ASN A 21 -18.59 6.71 -20.98
N PRO A 22 -18.49 7.84 -20.25
CA PRO A 22 -17.21 8.34 -19.77
C PRO A 22 -16.60 7.47 -18.67
N LEU A 23 -17.43 6.66 -17.99
CA LEU A 23 -17.05 5.91 -16.79
C LEU A 23 -16.06 4.76 -17.08
N ALA A 24 -15.88 4.38 -18.35
CA ALA A 24 -14.88 3.37 -18.74
C ALA A 24 -13.44 3.91 -18.80
N LYS A 25 -13.21 5.21 -18.50
CA LYS A 25 -11.89 5.87 -18.63
C LYS A 25 -11.36 6.51 -17.34
N THR A 26 -11.97 6.23 -16.18
CA THR A 26 -11.57 6.83 -14.90
C THR A 26 -11.43 5.79 -13.80
N LEU A 27 -10.27 5.12 -13.78
CA LEU A 27 -9.62 4.61 -12.57
C LEU A 27 -8.13 4.31 -12.88
N ALA A 28 -7.46 5.31 -13.43
CA ALA A 28 -6.01 5.37 -13.54
C ALA A 28 -5.57 6.73 -12.97
N THR A 29 -5.46 6.81 -11.65
CA THR A 29 -4.74 7.88 -10.98
C THR A 29 -3.31 7.92 -11.55
N PRO A 30 -2.77 9.09 -11.92
CA PRO A 30 -1.36 9.20 -12.27
C PRO A 30 -0.53 9.02 -10.99
N SER A 31 -0.28 7.76 -10.62
CA SER A 31 0.69 7.40 -9.58
C SER A 31 1.98 8.15 -9.89
N ASN A 32 2.39 9.04 -8.98
CA ASN A 32 3.35 10.11 -9.27
C ASN A 32 4.81 9.61 -9.27
N ASN A 33 4.97 8.36 -9.68
CA ASN A 33 6.17 7.54 -9.65
C ASN A 33 6.79 7.48 -11.05
N PRO A 34 8.07 7.82 -11.21
CA PRO A 34 8.72 7.76 -12.52
C PRO A 34 8.80 6.31 -13.01
N LEU A 35 8.28 6.05 -14.21
CA LEU A 35 8.44 4.76 -14.87
C LEU A 35 9.90 4.59 -15.31
N ILE A 36 10.50 3.49 -14.92
CA ILE A 36 11.80 3.02 -15.42
C ILE A 36 11.55 2.28 -16.76
N PRO A 37 12.52 2.28 -17.71
CA PRO A 37 12.49 1.37 -18.87
C PRO A 37 12.13 -0.07 -18.49
N ASP A 38 11.50 -0.79 -19.43
CA ASP A 38 10.71 -2.03 -19.22
C ASP A 38 9.36 -1.82 -18.49
N GLY A 39 8.95 -0.57 -18.29
CA GLY A 39 7.66 -0.25 -17.64
C GLY A 39 7.61 -0.74 -16.20
N LEU A 40 8.70 -0.53 -15.46
CA LEU A 40 8.82 -0.84 -14.03
C LEU A 40 8.48 0.43 -13.22
N ILE A 41 7.79 0.26 -12.09
CA ILE A 41 7.34 1.38 -11.25
C ILE A 41 8.36 1.59 -10.12
N MET A 42 8.96 2.77 -10.05
CA MET A 42 9.84 3.15 -8.94
C MET A 42 9.06 3.89 -7.86
N LEU A 43 8.72 3.19 -6.77
CA LEU A 43 8.26 3.83 -5.54
C LEU A 43 9.40 4.65 -4.92
N ASN A 44 9.14 5.92 -4.61
CA ASN A 44 10.12 6.83 -4.04
C ASN A 44 10.20 6.72 -2.50
N PRO A 45 11.40 6.57 -1.90
CA PRO A 45 11.57 6.54 -0.44
C PRO A 45 11.05 7.78 0.31
N SER A 46 10.85 8.91 -0.38
CA SER A 46 10.30 10.15 0.17
C SER A 46 8.76 10.19 0.22
N GLN A 47 8.07 9.16 -0.30
CA GLN A 47 6.61 9.02 -0.17
C GLN A 47 6.19 8.46 1.21
N PHE A 48 7.13 7.87 1.96
CA PHE A 48 6.90 7.53 3.37
C PHE A 48 7.23 8.76 4.22
N PRO A 49 6.22 9.42 4.84
CA PRO A 49 6.47 10.62 5.65
C PRO A 49 7.27 10.32 6.92
N GLU A 50 7.18 9.09 7.43
CA GLU A 50 7.99 8.59 8.53
C GLU A 50 8.75 7.31 8.14
N LYS A 51 9.87 7.08 8.83
CA LYS A 51 10.61 5.81 8.75
C LYS A 51 10.16 4.86 9.84
N LEU A 52 10.10 3.56 9.55
CA LEU A 52 9.77 2.55 10.55
C LEU A 52 10.83 2.53 11.66
N ASP A 53 10.43 2.87 12.88
CA ASP A 53 11.26 2.79 14.09
C ASP A 53 10.85 1.65 15.04
N GLY A 54 9.71 1.00 14.75
CA GLY A 54 9.12 -0.08 15.53
C GLY A 54 8.07 0.36 16.55
N SER A 55 7.85 1.67 16.70
CA SER A 55 6.73 2.25 17.45
C SER A 55 5.58 2.66 16.51
N ASN A 56 5.90 3.19 15.32
CA ASN A 56 4.95 3.69 14.33
C ASN A 56 4.45 2.65 13.31
N TYR A 57 4.62 1.34 13.56
CA TYR A 57 4.40 0.29 12.56
C TYR A 57 3.02 0.30 11.89
N LEU A 58 1.92 0.52 12.62
CA LEU A 58 0.58 0.50 12.02
C LEU A 58 0.41 1.63 11.00
N VAL A 59 0.84 2.85 11.35
CA VAL A 59 0.80 4.02 10.46
C VAL A 59 1.70 3.82 9.24
N TRP A 60 2.92 3.33 9.46
CA TRP A 60 3.86 3.01 8.37
C TRP A 60 3.32 1.90 7.44
N ARG A 61 2.72 0.85 8.00
CA ARG A 61 2.14 -0.28 7.25
C ARG A 61 1.02 0.21 6.34
N ASP A 62 0.10 1.00 6.88
CA ASP A 62 -1.08 1.46 6.14
C ASP A 62 -0.65 2.40 4.99
N GLN A 63 0.30 3.30 5.23
CA GLN A 63 0.93 4.12 4.18
C GLN A 63 1.64 3.31 3.08
N VAL A 64 2.26 2.17 3.42
CA VAL A 64 2.86 1.27 2.42
C VAL A 64 1.77 0.54 1.62
N LEU A 65 0.68 0.10 2.26
CA LEU A 65 -0.45 -0.55 1.58
C LEU A 65 -1.15 0.40 0.60
N ASP A 66 -1.41 1.63 1.02
CA ASP A 66 -2.02 2.66 0.17
C ASP A 66 -1.14 2.92 -1.08
N LEU A 67 0.17 3.15 -0.89
CA LEU A 67 1.12 3.39 -1.98
C LEU A 67 1.26 2.19 -2.95
N LEU A 68 1.17 0.96 -2.44
CA LEU A 68 1.14 -0.26 -3.25
C LEU A 68 -0.17 -0.37 -4.05
N PHE A 69 -1.31 -0.01 -3.45
CA PHE A 69 -2.62 -0.06 -4.08
C PHE A 69 -2.74 1.01 -5.18
N GLU A 70 -2.31 2.25 -4.92
CA GLU A 70 -2.23 3.33 -5.91
C GLU A 70 -1.30 3.03 -7.11
N SER A 71 -0.49 1.98 -7.02
CA SER A 71 0.53 1.62 -8.01
C SER A 71 0.34 0.25 -8.66
N ASP A 72 -0.74 -0.48 -8.39
CA ASP A 72 -0.96 -1.88 -8.83
C ASP A 72 0.16 -2.86 -8.41
N LEU A 73 0.78 -2.63 -7.26
CA LEU A 73 1.90 -3.43 -6.72
C LEU A 73 1.55 -4.25 -5.47
N SER A 74 0.34 -4.13 -4.94
CA SER A 74 -0.16 -4.89 -3.76
C SER A 74 0.12 -6.40 -3.84
N GLN A 75 -0.02 -6.94 -5.04
CA GLN A 75 0.27 -8.33 -5.41
C GLN A 75 1.65 -8.84 -4.93
N TYR A 76 2.69 -7.99 -4.84
CA TYR A 76 4.04 -8.39 -4.43
C TYR A 76 4.17 -8.77 -2.94
N ILE A 77 3.15 -8.53 -2.11
CA ILE A 77 3.06 -9.05 -0.73
C ILE A 77 2.96 -10.60 -0.75
N GLU A 78 2.32 -11.14 -1.77
CA GLU A 78 2.10 -12.57 -1.99
C GLU A 78 2.99 -13.10 -3.12
N GLU A 79 4.25 -13.37 -2.77
CA GLU A 79 5.28 -13.91 -3.67
C GLU A 79 4.82 -15.11 -4.50
N GLU A 80 4.16 -16.09 -3.87
CA GLU A 80 3.69 -17.32 -4.52
C GLU A 80 2.49 -17.08 -5.47
N THR A 81 1.65 -16.08 -5.17
CA THR A 81 0.51 -15.67 -6.01
C THR A 81 0.97 -14.93 -7.29
N THR A 82 2.20 -14.40 -7.33
CA THR A 82 2.65 -13.49 -8.40
C THR A 82 3.83 -13.96 -9.24
N LEU A 83 4.56 -14.99 -8.83
CA LEU A 83 5.70 -15.51 -9.56
C LEU A 83 5.27 -16.04 -10.95
N PRO A 84 5.72 -15.45 -12.08
CA PRO A 84 5.31 -15.92 -13.40
C PRO A 84 5.85 -17.33 -13.66
N PRO A 85 5.16 -18.14 -14.49
CA PRO A 85 5.51 -19.55 -14.70
C PRO A 85 6.92 -19.71 -15.27
N GLU A 86 7.58 -20.83 -14.93
CA GLU A 86 8.97 -21.15 -15.35
C GLU A 86 9.25 -20.94 -16.85
N SER A 87 8.23 -21.15 -17.71
CA SER A 87 8.28 -20.95 -19.16
C SER A 87 8.38 -19.49 -19.62
N ASP A 88 7.94 -18.51 -18.82
CA ASP A 88 8.01 -17.08 -19.15
C ASP A 88 9.26 -16.42 -18.55
N ALA A 89 10.40 -16.66 -19.20
CA ALA A 89 11.67 -16.07 -18.78
C ALA A 89 11.66 -14.52 -18.77
N THR A 90 10.85 -13.89 -19.63
CA THR A 90 10.77 -12.43 -19.74
C THR A 90 9.91 -11.83 -18.62
N GLY A 91 8.73 -12.38 -18.36
CA GLY A 91 7.88 -12.01 -17.24
C GLY A 91 8.58 -12.24 -15.90
N ARG A 92 9.26 -13.39 -15.72
CA ARG A 92 10.05 -13.66 -14.51
C ARG A 92 11.21 -12.69 -14.32
N LEU A 93 11.90 -12.28 -15.39
CA LEU A 93 12.94 -11.26 -15.32
C LEU A 93 12.37 -9.89 -14.91
N ARG A 94 11.21 -9.50 -15.46
CA ARG A 94 10.50 -8.25 -15.11
C ARG A 94 10.03 -8.28 -13.65
N TRP A 95 9.42 -9.39 -13.21
CA TRP A 95 9.01 -9.60 -11.81
C TRP A 95 10.20 -9.50 -10.85
N ASN A 96 11.33 -10.16 -11.16
CA ASN A 96 12.56 -10.09 -10.34
C ASN A 96 13.16 -8.68 -10.27
N ARG A 97 12.97 -7.85 -11.31
CA ARG A 97 13.38 -6.43 -11.28
C ARG A 97 12.45 -5.60 -10.39
N GLN A 98 11.13 -5.79 -10.51
CA GLN A 98 10.14 -5.08 -9.71
C GLN A 98 10.22 -5.43 -8.21
N ASP A 99 10.36 -6.71 -7.86
CA ASP A 99 10.61 -7.17 -6.49
C ASP A 99 11.84 -6.48 -5.88
N ARG A 100 12.96 -6.46 -6.62
CA ARG A 100 14.21 -5.85 -6.13
C ARG A 100 14.09 -4.34 -5.93
N LEU A 101 13.34 -3.64 -6.78
CA LEU A 101 13.03 -2.21 -6.61
C LEU A 101 12.16 -1.98 -5.38
N LEU A 102 11.04 -2.69 -5.28
CA LEU A 102 10.13 -2.65 -4.12
C LEU A 102 10.87 -2.92 -2.81
N ARG A 103 11.69 -3.99 -2.77
CA ARG A 103 12.50 -4.37 -1.61
C ARG A 103 13.53 -3.30 -1.27
N HIS A 104 14.22 -2.70 -2.26
CA HIS A 104 15.15 -1.59 -2.02
C HIS A 104 14.44 -0.40 -1.37
N THR A 105 13.30 0.02 -1.94
CA THR A 105 12.50 1.13 -1.40
C THR A 105 11.98 0.82 0.00
N LEU A 106 11.44 -0.38 0.25
CA LEU A 106 10.98 -0.77 1.59
C LEU A 106 12.12 -0.72 2.63
N VAL A 107 13.29 -1.29 2.31
CA VAL A 107 14.49 -1.24 3.17
C VAL A 107 15.00 0.19 3.40
N SER A 108 14.82 1.09 2.42
CA SER A 108 15.19 2.50 2.58
C SER A 108 14.28 3.27 3.53
N SER A 109 12.98 2.90 3.60
CA SER A 109 11.98 3.44 4.54
C SER A 109 12.21 3.02 6.00
N LEU A 110 13.12 2.07 6.26
CA LEU A 110 13.42 1.63 7.62
C LEU A 110 14.40 2.58 8.33
N SER A 111 14.23 2.75 9.63
CA SER A 111 15.27 3.31 10.52
C SER A 111 16.54 2.46 10.52
N SER A 112 17.67 3.03 10.93
CA SER A 112 18.93 2.29 11.10
C SER A 112 18.82 1.16 12.12
N ALA A 113 17.94 1.27 13.12
CA ALA A 113 17.70 0.23 14.12
C ALA A 113 16.92 -0.98 13.54
N CYS A 114 16.04 -0.77 12.56
CA CYS A 114 15.24 -1.85 11.97
C CYS A 114 15.99 -2.64 10.88
N LYS A 115 16.95 -2.03 10.16
CA LYS A 115 17.65 -2.67 9.03
C LYS A 115 18.40 -3.97 9.36
N PRO A 116 19.03 -4.16 10.53
CA PRO A 116 19.66 -5.44 10.87
C PRO A 116 18.67 -6.61 11.02
N LEU A 117 17.41 -6.33 11.39
CA LEU A 117 16.41 -7.34 11.73
C LEU A 117 15.88 -8.13 10.52
N ILE A 118 16.14 -7.62 9.31
CA ILE A 118 15.68 -8.18 8.03
C ILE A 118 16.83 -8.83 7.23
N GLY A 119 17.99 -9.06 7.84
CA GLY A 119 19.22 -9.50 7.15
C GLY A 119 19.13 -10.85 6.42
N SER A 120 18.12 -11.67 6.71
CA SER A 120 17.83 -12.94 6.02
C SER A 120 16.85 -12.82 4.84
N ALA A 121 16.15 -11.69 4.71
CA ALA A 121 15.06 -11.48 3.76
C ALA A 121 15.57 -11.21 2.32
N ARG A 122 15.07 -11.99 1.36
CA ARG A 122 15.54 -12.00 -0.04
C ARG A 122 14.59 -11.28 -0.99
N THR A 123 13.28 -11.46 -0.82
CA THR A 123 12.22 -10.80 -1.60
C THR A 123 11.60 -9.62 -0.86
N TYR A 124 10.71 -8.87 -1.52
CA TYR A 124 9.84 -7.89 -0.88
C TYR A 124 8.92 -8.55 0.17
N ALA A 125 8.31 -9.68 -0.20
CA ALA A 125 7.41 -10.44 0.67
C ALA A 125 8.13 -10.96 1.94
N ASP A 126 9.38 -11.43 1.84
CA ASP A 126 10.19 -11.80 2.99
C ASP A 126 10.37 -10.63 3.98
N VAL A 127 10.66 -9.42 3.47
CA VAL A 127 10.85 -8.22 4.30
C VAL A 127 9.51 -7.84 4.94
N TRP A 128 8.42 -7.81 4.16
CA TRP A 128 7.07 -7.52 4.66
C TRP A 128 6.67 -8.46 5.79
N LYS A 129 6.66 -9.77 5.55
CA LYS A 129 6.30 -10.82 6.52
C LYS A 129 7.22 -10.82 7.74
N THR A 130 8.49 -10.45 7.57
CA THR A 130 9.42 -10.30 8.71
C THR A 130 9.07 -9.11 9.59
N LEU A 131 8.74 -7.95 9.00
CA LEU A 131 8.34 -6.76 9.75
C LEU A 131 6.96 -6.95 10.41
N GLU A 132 6.01 -7.57 9.71
CA GLU A 132 4.70 -7.96 10.24
C GLU A 132 4.81 -8.93 11.44
N ARG A 133 5.70 -9.92 11.36
CA ARG A 133 5.99 -10.81 12.51
C ARG A 133 6.65 -10.10 13.69
N LEU A 134 7.45 -9.04 13.45
CA LEU A 134 8.15 -8.29 14.49
C LEU A 134 7.27 -7.21 15.15
N TYR A 135 6.34 -6.61 14.40
CA TYR A 135 5.63 -5.40 14.79
C TYR A 135 4.11 -5.41 14.53
N GLY A 136 3.60 -6.33 13.70
CA GLY A 136 2.21 -6.40 13.25
C GLY A 136 1.25 -7.06 14.23
N THR A 137 1.70 -8.04 15.01
CA THR A 137 1.14 -8.19 16.37
C THR A 137 1.63 -6.98 17.17
N ARG A 138 0.73 -6.18 17.76
CA ARG A 138 1.06 -5.06 18.67
C ARG A 138 2.14 -5.53 19.66
N SER A 139 3.38 -5.14 19.41
CA SER A 139 4.54 -5.90 19.90
C SER A 139 4.70 -5.84 21.42
N PRO A 140 5.41 -6.79 22.06
CA PRO A 140 5.75 -6.68 23.47
C PRO A 140 6.45 -5.36 23.82
N SER A 141 7.20 -4.78 22.86
CA SER A 141 7.80 -3.45 22.95
C SER A 141 6.76 -2.32 22.88
N ALA A 142 5.75 -2.41 22.03
CA ALA A 142 4.64 -1.45 21.98
C ALA A 142 3.76 -1.52 23.25
N ILE A 143 3.39 -2.73 23.70
CA ILE A 143 2.68 -2.97 24.96
C ILE A 143 3.48 -2.41 26.15
N ARG A 144 4.80 -2.62 26.15
CA ARG A 144 5.69 -2.03 27.16
C ARG A 144 5.74 -0.50 27.05
N ASN A 145 5.84 0.06 25.85
CA ASN A 145 5.85 1.51 25.62
C ASN A 145 4.55 2.15 26.14
N LEU A 146 3.38 1.57 25.83
CA LEU A 146 2.09 2.02 26.37
C LEU A 146 2.03 1.93 27.91
N LYS A 147 2.51 0.81 28.49
CA LYS A 147 2.59 0.65 29.95
C LYS A 147 3.55 1.65 30.60
N ASP A 148 4.70 1.91 29.99
CA ASP A 148 5.71 2.83 30.51
C ASP A 148 5.28 4.29 30.30
N GLN A 149 4.61 4.66 29.21
CA GLN A 149 3.93 5.95 29.05
C GLN A 149 2.87 6.16 30.13
N PHE A 150 1.95 5.21 30.29
CA PHE A 150 0.89 5.25 31.32
C PHE A 150 1.46 5.41 32.74
N ARG A 151 2.58 4.74 33.06
CA ARG A 151 3.29 4.86 34.35
C ARG A 151 3.94 6.22 34.58
N HIS A 152 4.50 6.84 33.54
CA HIS A 152 5.24 8.11 33.65
C HIS A 152 4.35 9.34 33.40
N MET A 153 3.11 9.15 32.94
CA MET A 153 2.17 10.22 32.60
C MET A 153 1.74 11.03 33.84
N ARG A 154 2.22 12.28 33.92
CA ARG A 154 1.84 13.26 34.96
C ARG A 154 1.09 14.42 34.32
N ARG A 155 0.10 14.99 35.03
CA ARG A 155 -0.69 16.13 34.55
C ARG A 155 0.16 17.37 34.24
N GLY A 156 1.08 17.71 35.15
CA GLY A 156 1.76 19.01 35.11
C GLY A 156 0.75 20.16 35.05
N ASP A 157 1.03 21.13 34.17
CA ASP A 157 0.15 22.26 33.87
C ASP A 157 -0.93 21.96 32.80
N GLN A 158 -1.04 20.72 32.31
CA GLN A 158 -2.08 20.42 31.31
C GLN A 158 -3.49 20.56 31.91
N PRO A 159 -4.48 21.07 31.14
CA PRO A 159 -5.88 21.08 31.53
C PRO A 159 -6.35 19.67 31.94
N VAL A 160 -7.16 19.59 33.01
CA VAL A 160 -7.63 18.30 33.54
C VAL A 160 -8.37 17.48 32.47
N GLY A 161 -9.12 18.13 31.57
CA GLY A 161 -9.78 17.47 30.45
C GLY A 161 -8.81 16.81 29.45
N GLU A 162 -7.73 17.50 29.06
CA GLU A 162 -6.71 16.91 28.18
C GLU A 162 -5.96 15.76 28.84
N TYR A 163 -5.60 15.91 30.12
CA TYR A 163 -4.93 14.86 30.88
C TYR A 163 -5.82 13.61 30.97
N LEU A 164 -7.09 13.77 31.34
CA LEU A 164 -8.04 12.65 31.41
C LEU A 164 -8.32 12.04 30.03
N HIS A 165 -8.38 12.84 28.96
CA HIS A 165 -8.52 12.30 27.61
C HIS A 165 -7.32 11.44 27.21
N LYS A 166 -6.09 11.96 27.35
CA LYS A 166 -4.85 11.23 26.99
C LYS A 166 -4.68 9.97 27.86
N LEU A 167 -5.00 10.04 29.15
CA LEU A 167 -4.96 8.90 30.06
C LEU A 167 -6.00 7.83 29.66
N ARG A 168 -7.18 8.26 29.23
CA ARG A 168 -8.22 7.37 28.69
C ARG A 168 -7.80 6.75 27.37
N THR A 169 -7.24 7.51 26.43
CA THR A 169 -6.74 6.96 25.16
C THR A 169 -5.71 5.85 25.40
N LEU A 170 -4.75 6.06 26.32
CA LEU A 170 -3.79 5.02 26.71
C LEU A 170 -4.44 3.80 27.40
N ALA A 171 -5.49 3.99 28.20
CA ALA A 171 -6.21 2.88 28.84
C ALA A 171 -7.09 2.08 27.85
N ASP A 172 -7.77 2.77 26.94
CA ASP A 172 -8.56 2.18 25.86
C ASP A 172 -7.62 1.43 24.88
N GLU A 173 -6.42 1.95 24.61
CA GLU A 173 -5.39 1.24 23.82
C GLU A 173 -4.81 0.00 24.54
N LEU A 174 -4.57 0.10 25.86
CA LEU A 174 -4.09 -1.02 26.68
C LEU A 174 -5.14 -2.14 26.82
N THR A 175 -6.43 -1.80 26.90
CA THR A 175 -7.52 -2.80 26.94
C THR A 175 -7.77 -3.44 25.58
N LEU A 176 -7.58 -2.71 24.47
CA LEU A 176 -7.54 -3.27 23.11
C LEU A 176 -6.25 -4.09 22.80
N THR A 177 -5.45 -4.45 23.81
CA THR A 177 -4.21 -5.22 23.67
C THR A 177 -3.86 -6.08 24.90
N GLY A 178 -4.82 -6.28 25.81
CA GLY A 178 -4.70 -7.13 27.00
C GLY A 178 -5.33 -8.50 26.81
#